data_AF-F3C4D2-F1
#
_entry.id   AF-F3C4D2-F1
#
_cell.length_a   1.000
_cell.length_b   1.000
_cell.length_c   1.000
_cell.angle_alpha   90.00
_cell.angle_beta   90.00
_cell.angle_gamma   90.00
#
_symmetry.space_group_name_H-M   'P 1'
#
loop_
_entity.id
_entity.type
_entity.pdbx_description
1 polymer ?
#
loop_
_entity_poly.entity_id
_entity_poly.type
_entity_poly.pdbx_seq_one_letter_code
_entity_poly.pdbx_strand_id
1 'polypeptide(L)' 'MPLISPWRGDFPAIAALQRQGQTYLDNAATTQKPQALIDALTHYYVNGAANVHRAQHLPGAHV' A
#
# COMPACT_ATOMS: atom_id res chain seq x y z
N MET A 1 -24.45 18.02 6.19
CA MET A 1 -23.90 16.65 6.14
C MET A 1 -22.38 16.76 6.02
N PRO A 2 -21.59 16.08 6.86
CA PRO A 2 -20.14 16.08 6.68
C PRO A 2 -19.80 15.31 5.39
N LEU A 3 -19.04 15.94 4.49
CA LEU A 3 -18.55 15.33 3.25
C LEU A 3 -17.30 14.47 3.55
N ILE A 4 -17.44 13.48 4.42
CA ILE A 4 -16.35 12.55 4.72
C ILE A 4 -16.43 11.41 3.72
N SER A 5 -15.39 11.27 2.90
CA SER A 5 -15.26 10.14 1.98
C SER A 5 -15.24 8.82 2.77
N PRO A 6 -16.04 7.80 2.39
CA PRO A 6 -16.04 6.49 3.05
C PRO A 6 -14.68 5.79 2.92
N TRP A 7 -13.92 6.11 1.89
CA TRP A 7 -12.61 5.50 1.58
C TRP A 7 -11.46 6.10 2.38
N ARG A 8 -11.69 7.15 3.17
CA ARG A 8 -10.60 7.84 3.91
C ARG A 8 -9.90 6.90 4.89
N GLY A 9 -10.62 5.92 5.43
CA GLY A 9 -10.09 4.91 6.35
C GLY A 9 -9.09 3.95 5.71
N ASP A 10 -9.14 3.78 4.38
CA ASP A 10 -8.28 2.83 3.68
C ASP A 10 -6.85 3.36 3.47
N PHE A 11 -6.61 4.65 3.71
CA PHE A 11 -5.32 5.30 3.51
C PHE A 11 -4.66 5.60 4.86
N PRO A 12 -3.85 4.68 5.42
CA PRO A 12 -3.28 4.82 6.76
C PRO A 12 -2.42 6.09 6.92
N ALA A 13 -1.77 6.54 5.84
CA ALA A 13 -0.97 7.76 5.83
C ALA A 13 -1.80 9.02 6.08
N ILE A 14 -3.08 9.06 5.68
CA ILE A 14 -3.96 10.20 5.95
C ILE A 14 -4.15 10.37 7.46
N ALA A 15 -4.39 9.28 8.19
CA ALA A 15 -4.52 9.32 9.64
C ALA A 15 -3.21 9.76 10.31
N ALA A 16 -2.05 9.35 9.78
CA ALA A 16 -0.75 9.77 10.28
C ALA A 16 -0.51 11.27 10.12
N LEU A 17 -0.81 11.83 8.95
CA LEU A 17 -0.70 13.26 8.68
C LEU A 17 -1.66 14.08 9.54
N GLN A 18 -2.89 13.60 9.75
CA GLN A 18 -3.85 14.26 10.64
C GLN A 18 -3.36 14.33 12.09
N ARG A 19 -2.72 13.28 12.61
CA ARG A 19 -2.10 13.31 13.95
C ARG A 19 -0.99 14.35 14.07
N GLN A 20 -0.39 14.74 12.94
CA GLN A 20 0.62 15.79 12.84
C GLN A 20 0.03 17.15 12.47
N GLY A 21 -1.30 17.29 12.38
CA GLY A 21 -1.97 18.52 11.95
C GLY A 21 -1.77 18.87 10.47
N GLN A 22 -1.28 17.93 9.66
CA GLN A 22 -0.98 18.14 8.24
C GLN A 22 -2.16 17.72 7.36
N THR A 23 -2.40 18.50 6.31
CA THR A 23 -3.38 18.18 5.26
C THR A 23 -2.65 17.94 3.95
N TYR A 24 -2.79 16.73 3.40
CA TYR A 24 -2.15 16.34 2.14
C TYR A 24 -2.95 16.84 0.93
N LEU A 25 -2.40 17.84 0.22
CA LEU A 25 -3.04 18.43 -0.96
C LEU A 25 -2.21 18.27 -2.24
N ASP A 26 -1.16 17.44 -2.22
CA ASP A 26 -0.22 17.28 -3.34
C ASP A 26 -0.43 15.96 -4.12
N ASN A 27 -1.71 15.61 -4.35
CA ASN A 27 -2.07 14.36 -5.04
C ASN A 27 -1.60 14.33 -6.51
N ALA A 28 -1.39 15.49 -7.12
CA ALA A 28 -0.94 15.61 -8.50
C ALA A 28 0.52 15.18 -8.67
N ALA A 29 1.37 15.42 -7.66
CA ALA A 29 2.75 14.95 -7.69
C ALA A 29 2.85 13.47 -7.30
N THR A 30 2.14 13.04 -6.25
CA THR A 30 2.07 11.63 -5.86
C THR A 30 0.85 11.34 -5.00
N THR A 31 0.44 10.08 -4.90
CA THR A 31 -0.75 9.69 -4.16
C THR A 31 -0.42 8.84 -2.95
N GLN A 32 -1.18 9.03 -1.87
CA GLN A 32 -1.16 8.13 -0.71
C GLN A 32 -1.60 6.73 -1.12
N LYS A 33 -1.05 5.71 -0.47
CA LYS A 33 -1.30 4.31 -0.81
C LYS A 33 -2.37 3.72 0.12
N PRO A 34 -3.37 2.99 -0.42
CA PRO A 34 -4.35 2.30 0.41
C PRO A 34 -3.73 1.04 1.04
N GLN A 35 -4.33 0.56 2.14
CA GLN A 35 -3.84 -0.61 2.88
C GLN A 35 -3.76 -1.87 2.00
N ALA A 36 -4.75 -2.11 1.14
CA ALA A 36 -4.74 -3.26 0.23
C ALA A 36 -3.52 -3.30 -0.71
N LEU A 37 -3.02 -2.14 -1.16
CA LEU A 37 -1.80 -2.06 -1.97
C LEU A 37 -0.58 -2.42 -1.14
N ILE A 38 -0.50 -1.90 0.09
CA ILE A 38 0.59 -2.19 1.03
C ILE A 38 0.63 -3.68 1.33
N ASP A 39 -0.52 -4.28 1.66
CA ASP A 39 -0.64 -5.71 1.97
C ASP A 39 -0.20 -6.59 0.80
N ALA A 40 -0.60 -6.25 -0.43
CA ALA A 40 -0.21 -6.99 -1.62
C ALA A 40 1.31 -6.93 -1.86
N LEU A 41 1.92 -5.74 -1.72
CA LEU A 41 3.38 -5.59 -1.84
C LEU A 41 4.11 -6.35 -0.73
N THR A 42 3.67 -6.21 0.52
CA THR A 42 4.26 -6.93 1.65
C THR A 42 4.15 -8.43 1.46
N HIS A 43 2.99 -8.94 1.07
CA HIS A 43 2.81 -10.35 0.77
C HIS A 43 3.77 -10.83 -0.32
N TYR A 44 3.90 -10.09 -1.42
CA TYR A 44 4.84 -10.44 -2.50
C TYR A 44 6.30 -10.50 -2.01
N TYR A 45 6.76 -9.47 -1.29
CA TYR A 45 8.16 -9.41 -0.86
C TYR A 45 8.50 -10.38 0.27
N VAL A 46 7.56 -10.66 1.17
CA VAL A 46 7.77 -11.60 2.28
C VAL A 46 7.74 -13.06 1.79
N ASN A 47 6.94 -13.39 0.78
CA ASN A 47 6.76 -14.78 0.32
C ASN A 47 7.63 -15.19 -0.87
N GLY A 48 8.70 -14.43 -1.16
CA GLY A 48 9.67 -14.78 -2.21
C GLY A 48 9.47 -14.00 -3.51
N ALA A 49 9.94 -12.75 -3.49
CA ALA A 49 10.03 -11.95 -4.71
C ALA A 49 11.03 -12.57 -5.69
N ALA A 50 10.61 -12.72 -6.95
CA ALA A 50 11.41 -13.33 -8.00
C ALA A 50 11.40 -12.47 -9.25
N ASN A 51 12.49 -12.56 -10.03
CA ASN A 51 12.54 -11.92 -11.34
C ASN A 51 11.45 -12.50 -12.24
N VAL A 52 10.62 -11.63 -12.81
CA VAL A 52 9.47 -12.00 -13.67
C VAL A 52 9.87 -12.83 -14.90
N HIS A 53 11.13 -12.75 -15.33
CA HIS A 53 11.65 -13.46 -16.50
C HIS A 53 12.30 -14.83 -16.19
N ARG A 54 12.30 -15.29 -14.93
CA ARG A 54 12.87 -16.61 -14.55
C ARG A 54 11.84 -17.58 -13.96
N ALA A 55 10.61 -17.54 -14.49
CA ALA A 55 9.48 -18.38 -14.09
C ALA A 55 9.61 -19.86 -14.55
N GLN A 56 10.73 -20.52 -14.26
CA GLN A 56 10.85 -21.98 -14.37
C GLN A 56 11.08 -22.67 -13.02
N HIS A 57 11.27 -21.91 -11.94
CA HIS A 57 11.39 -22.47 -10.60
C HIS A 57 10.52 -21.69 -9.63
N LEU A 58 9.64 -22.38 -8.89
CA LEU A 58 8.97 -21.82 -7.72
C LEU A 58 10.04 -21.42 -6.69
N PRO A 59 10.16 -20.14 -6.30
CA PRO A 59 10.85 -19.78 -5.07
C PRO A 59 9.87 -20.05 -3.92
N GLY A 60 9.89 -21.27 -3.39
CA GLY A 60 9.01 -21.63 -2.27
C GLY A 60 8.55 -23.08 -2.20
N ALA A 61 9.37 -24.04 -2.62
CA ALA A 61 9.15 -25.42 -2.17
C ALA A 61 9.50 -25.48 -0.68
N HIS A 62 8.47 -25.50 0.16
CA HIS A 62 8.56 -25.99 1.53
C HIS A 62 9.31 -27.32 1.57
N VAL A 63 10.41 -27.36 2.33
CA VAL A 63 10.91 -28.55 3.01
C VAL A 63 10.98 -28.20 4.49
#